data_AF-A0A925W5A6-F1
#
_entry.id   AF-A0A925W5A6-F1
#
_cell.length_a   1.000
_cell.length_b   1.000
_cell.length_c   1.000
_cell.angle_alpha   90.00
_cell.angle_beta   90.00
_cell.angle_gamma   90.00
#
_symmetry.space_group_name_H-M   'P 1'
#
loop_
_entity.id
_entity.type
_entity.pdbx_description
1 polymer ?
#
loop_
_entity_poly.entity_id
_entity_poly.type
_entity_poly.pdbx_seq_one_letter_code
_entity_poly.pdbx_strand_id
1 'polypeptide(L)'
;MTDRTGPTDDEASRALAELIIELKVCIDDLQHALERAEQLLEQRRGGRTWLSIISAESRPLIVERVSTTLESLATSGGRWRREEARALQAESVTITRIAELFGVTRQRISTLVRERTDTPLPRAGSDETGERVTAS
;
A
#
# COMPACT_ATOMS: atom_id res chain seq x y z
N MET A 1 -5.22 -34.39 3.32
CA MET A 1 -4.29 -33.33 3.78
C MET A 1 -4.56 -32.09 2.95
N THR A 2 -5.70 -31.45 3.17
CA THR A 2 -6.09 -30.15 2.62
C THR A 2 -7.19 -29.61 3.53
N ASP A 3 -7.15 -28.30 3.72
CA ASP A 3 -8.16 -27.47 4.39
C ASP A 3 -8.02 -27.30 5.92
N ARG A 4 -7.20 -26.32 6.32
CA ARG A 4 -7.24 -25.75 7.68
C ARG A 4 -6.81 -24.28 7.72
N THR A 5 -7.27 -23.47 6.78
CA THR A 5 -7.18 -22.00 6.88
C THR A 5 -8.59 -21.47 6.90
N GLY A 6 -9.11 -21.23 8.12
CA GLY A 6 -10.46 -20.67 8.30
C GLY A 6 -10.60 -19.26 7.69
N PRO A 7 -11.84 -18.77 7.53
CA PRO A 7 -12.19 -17.50 6.87
C PRO A 7 -11.74 -16.22 7.60
N THR A 8 -10.72 -16.30 8.46
CA THR A 8 -10.26 -15.20 9.33
C THR A 8 -8.81 -14.80 9.05
N ASP A 9 -8.12 -15.51 8.15
CA ASP A 9 -6.69 -15.30 7.84
C ASP A 9 -6.43 -15.22 6.33
N ASP A 10 -7.40 -14.69 5.58
CA ASP A 10 -7.23 -14.43 4.16
C ASP A 10 -6.39 -13.15 3.92
N GLU A 11 -5.81 -13.04 2.72
CA GLU A 11 -4.93 -11.92 2.34
C GLU A 11 -5.65 -10.55 2.36
N ALA A 12 -6.97 -10.50 2.20
CA ALA A 12 -7.72 -9.25 2.32
C ALA A 12 -7.82 -8.84 3.78
N SER A 13 -8.14 -9.75 4.69
CA SER A 13 -8.13 -9.51 6.14
C SER A 13 -6.78 -8.98 6.64
N ARG A 14 -5.67 -9.57 6.15
CA ARG A 14 -4.31 -9.09 6.45
C ARG A 14 -4.02 -7.70 5.86
N ALA A 15 -4.41 -7.46 4.61
CA ALA A 15 -4.23 -6.17 3.97
C ALA A 15 -5.03 -5.05 4.64
N LEU A 16 -6.23 -5.36 5.13
CA LEU A 16 -7.03 -4.42 5.90
C LEU A 16 -6.40 -4.10 7.26
N ALA A 17 -5.88 -5.12 7.96
CA ALA A 17 -5.18 -4.91 9.23
C ALA A 17 -3.94 -4.01 9.07
N GLU A 18 -3.15 -4.24 8.03
CA GLU A 18 -1.99 -3.39 7.69
C GLU A 18 -2.42 -1.97 7.32
N LEU A 19 -3.48 -1.80 6.53
CA LEU A 19 -4.03 -0.48 6.23
C LEU A 19 -4.48 0.25 7.51
N ILE A 20 -5.11 -0.44 8.46
CA ILE A 20 -5.52 0.16 9.75
C ILE A 20 -4.31 0.65 10.54
N ILE A 21 -3.22 -0.12 10.56
CA ILE A 21 -1.97 0.30 11.23
C ILE A 21 -1.41 1.55 10.54
N GLU A 22 -1.32 1.52 9.22
CA GLU A 22 -0.80 2.65 8.45
C GLU A 22 -1.64 3.92 8.62
N LEU A 23 -2.97 3.79 8.63
CA LEU A 23 -3.88 4.91 8.88
C LEU A 23 -3.62 5.56 10.23
N LYS A 24 -3.33 4.77 11.28
CA LYS A 24 -3.01 5.30 12.61
C LYS A 24 -1.71 6.10 12.60
N VAL A 25 -0.67 5.59 11.93
CA VAL A 25 0.60 6.29 11.75
C VAL A 25 0.40 7.61 10.99
N CYS A 26 -0.33 7.55 9.88
CA CYS A 26 -0.65 8.73 9.07
C CYS A 26 -1.46 9.78 9.85
N ILE A 27 -2.39 9.36 10.71
CA ILE A 27 -3.15 10.29 11.56
C ILE A 27 -2.22 11.01 12.54
N ASP A 28 -1.32 10.28 13.20
CA ASP A 28 -0.33 10.84 14.14
C ASP A 28 0.60 11.84 13.43
N ASP A 29 1.10 11.47 12.24
CA ASP A 29 1.91 12.36 11.40
C ASP A 29 1.17 13.63 10.98
N LEU A 30 -0.09 13.53 10.59
CA LEU A 30 -0.89 14.68 10.20
C LEU A 30 -1.27 15.57 11.39
N GLN A 31 -1.43 15.00 12.59
CA GLN A 31 -1.61 15.77 13.82
C GLN A 31 -0.37 16.61 14.12
N HIS A 32 0.82 16.01 14.04
CA HIS A 32 2.07 16.74 14.19
C HIS A 32 2.27 17.82 13.12
N ALA A 33 1.89 17.54 11.87
CA ALA A 33 1.93 18.52 10.79
C ALA A 33 0.98 19.70 11.06
N LEU A 34 -0.22 19.43 11.59
CA LEU A 34 -1.21 20.44 11.94
C LEU A 34 -0.72 21.35 13.07
N GLU A 35 -0.26 20.78 14.18
CA GLU A 35 0.32 21.54 15.31
C GLU A 35 1.46 22.44 14.82
N ARG A 36 2.32 21.92 13.95
CA ARG A 36 3.42 22.69 13.39
C ARG A 36 2.92 23.82 12.50
N ALA A 37 1.95 23.56 11.64
CA ALA A 37 1.36 24.58 10.75
C ALA A 37 0.77 25.76 11.55
N GLU A 38 0.09 25.45 12.66
CA GLU A 38 -0.44 26.47 13.58
C GLU A 38 0.67 27.32 14.20
N GLN A 39 1.78 26.70 14.63
CA GLN A 39 2.96 27.43 15.12
C GLN A 39 3.59 28.33 14.05
N LEU A 40 3.72 27.86 12.81
CA LEU A 40 4.25 28.69 11.72
C LEU A 40 3.35 29.89 11.46
N LEU A 41 2.02 29.69 11.51
CA LEU A 41 1.06 30.77 11.32
C LEU A 41 1.15 31.80 12.45
N GLU A 42 1.33 31.36 13.69
CA GLU A 42 1.52 32.27 14.83
C GLU A 42 2.82 33.08 14.71
N GLN A 43 3.92 32.44 14.30
CA GLN A 43 5.18 33.15 14.02
C GLN A 43 5.03 34.19 12.90
N ARG A 44 4.23 33.87 11.88
CA ARG A 44 3.93 34.80 10.79
C ARG A 44 3.09 35.98 11.29
N ARG A 45 2.08 35.74 12.12
CA ARG A 45 1.26 36.78 12.76
C ARG A 45 2.09 37.68 13.67
N GLY A 46 3.11 37.13 14.32
CA GLY A 46 4.13 37.86 15.07
C GLY A 46 5.12 38.67 14.22
N GLY A 47 4.92 38.75 12.90
CA GLY A 47 5.69 39.62 12.00
C GLY A 47 6.95 38.99 11.39
N ARG A 48 7.24 37.71 11.64
CA ARG A 48 8.42 37.05 11.04
C ARG A 48 8.23 36.83 9.53
N THR A 49 9.34 36.84 8.79
CA THR A 49 9.36 36.51 7.37
C THR A 49 9.28 34.99 7.18
N TRP A 50 8.69 34.54 6.07
CA TRP A 50 8.62 33.11 5.75
C TRP A 50 9.99 32.45 5.67
N LEU A 51 10.99 33.15 5.11
CA LEU A 51 12.36 32.66 5.06
C LEU A 51 12.90 32.38 6.47
N SER A 52 12.74 33.33 7.41
CA SER A 52 13.18 33.12 8.79
C SER A 52 12.42 31.99 9.50
N ILE A 53 11.12 31.84 9.23
CA ILE A 53 10.26 30.82 9.82
C ILE A 53 10.68 29.42 9.35
N ILE A 54 10.79 29.23 8.03
CA ILE A 54 11.10 27.94 7.41
C ILE A 54 12.56 27.55 7.67
N SER A 55 13.50 28.50 7.64
CA SER A 55 14.90 28.21 7.97
C SER A 55 15.12 27.78 9.43
N ALA A 56 14.19 28.14 10.33
CA ALA A 56 14.21 27.71 11.73
C ALA A 56 13.32 26.48 12.00
N GLU A 57 12.69 25.92 10.97
CA GLU A 57 11.82 24.76 11.10
C GLU A 57 12.64 23.50 11.39
N SER A 58 12.22 22.77 12.43
CA SER A 58 12.79 21.47 12.75
C SER A 58 12.35 20.44 11.70
N ARG A 59 13.30 19.61 11.24
CA ARG A 59 13.01 18.55 10.27
C ARG A 59 12.24 17.39 10.94
N PRO A 60 11.39 16.67 10.17
CA PRO A 60 11.04 16.90 8.77
C PRO A 60 10.11 18.12 8.62
N LEU A 61 10.24 18.82 7.49
CA LEU A 61 9.37 19.97 7.18
C LEU A 61 7.92 19.49 7.06
N ILE A 62 6.94 20.36 7.33
CA ILE A 62 5.51 20.03 7.13
C ILE A 62 5.28 19.44 5.73
N VAL A 63 5.87 20.04 4.70
CA VAL A 63 5.71 19.60 3.31
C VAL A 63 6.27 18.19 3.06
N GLU A 64 7.38 17.85 3.71
CA GLU A 64 7.99 16.52 3.63
C GLU A 64 7.08 15.51 4.33
N ARG A 65 6.61 15.81 5.54
CA ARG A 65 5.72 14.94 6.31
C ARG A 65 4.40 14.66 5.59
N VAL A 66 3.77 15.69 5.02
CA VAL A 66 2.53 15.53 4.22
C VAL A 66 2.80 14.67 2.99
N SER A 67 3.92 14.88 2.29
CA SER A 67 4.26 14.10 1.10
C SER A 67 4.48 12.62 1.43
N THR A 68 5.25 12.33 2.49
CA THR A 68 5.48 10.95 2.97
C THR A 68 4.19 10.27 3.44
N THR A 69 3.31 11.01 4.11
CA THR A 69 1.99 10.49 4.51
C THR A 69 1.16 10.09 3.29
N LEU A 70 1.10 10.97 2.27
CA LEU A 70 0.35 10.70 1.05
C LEU A 70 0.89 9.48 0.29
N GLU A 71 2.21 9.32 0.21
CA GLU A 71 2.86 8.17 -0.42
C GLU A 71 2.56 6.86 0.32
N SER A 72 2.60 6.88 1.65
CA SER A 72 2.29 5.71 2.48
C SER A 72 0.82 5.31 2.37
N LEU A 73 -0.10 6.28 2.39
CA LEU A 73 -1.53 6.05 2.14
C LEU A 73 -1.81 5.51 0.74
N ALA A 74 -1.15 6.04 -0.29
CA ALA A 74 -1.30 5.56 -1.66
C ALA A 74 -0.86 4.09 -1.79
N THR A 75 0.21 3.72 -1.10
CA THR A 75 0.79 2.38 -1.11
C THR A 75 -0.12 1.38 -0.41
N SER A 76 -0.47 1.64 0.85
CA SER A 76 -1.31 0.74 1.66
C SER A 76 -2.75 0.67 1.14
N GLY A 77 -3.31 1.80 0.69
CA GLY A 77 -4.63 1.83 0.06
C GLY A 77 -4.66 1.13 -1.30
N GLY A 78 -3.56 1.18 -2.07
CA GLY A 78 -3.41 0.42 -3.31
C GLY A 78 -3.41 -1.09 -3.07
N ARG A 79 -2.67 -1.54 -2.04
CA ARG A 79 -2.65 -2.96 -1.64
C ARG A 79 -4.01 -3.44 -1.16
N TRP A 80 -4.67 -2.71 -0.26
CA TRP A 80 -6.01 -3.05 0.23
C TRP A 80 -7.01 -3.20 -0.93
N ARG A 81 -7.10 -2.19 -1.81
CA ARG A 81 -8.03 -2.20 -2.95
C ARG A 81 -7.87 -3.43 -3.83
N ARG A 82 -6.63 -3.89 -4.00
CA ARG A 82 -6.29 -5.07 -4.80
C ARG A 82 -6.76 -6.36 -4.13
N GLU A 83 -6.50 -6.52 -2.84
CA GLU A 83 -6.91 -7.74 -2.12
C GLU A 83 -8.43 -7.79 -1.89
N GLU A 84 -9.07 -6.66 -1.62
CA GLU A 84 -10.53 -6.53 -1.53
C GLU A 84 -11.22 -6.93 -2.85
N ALA A 85 -10.75 -6.41 -3.99
CA ALA A 85 -11.30 -6.76 -5.29
C ALA A 85 -11.14 -8.26 -5.61
N ARG A 86 -10.09 -8.91 -5.10
CA ARG A 86 -9.85 -10.34 -5.28
C ARG A 86 -10.75 -11.19 -4.40
N ALA A 87 -10.90 -10.81 -3.13
CA ALA A 87 -11.85 -11.47 -2.22
C ALA A 87 -13.26 -11.44 -2.81
N LEU A 88 -13.71 -10.29 -3.31
CA LEU A 88 -15.01 -10.15 -3.97
C LEU A 88 -15.13 -11.03 -5.23
N GLN A 89 -14.07 -11.18 -6.03
CA GLN A 89 -14.11 -12.11 -7.16
C GLN A 89 -14.18 -13.58 -6.73
N ALA A 90 -13.47 -13.96 -5.67
CA ALA A 90 -13.56 -15.30 -5.11
C ALA A 90 -14.98 -15.62 -4.61
N GLU A 91 -15.70 -14.59 -4.16
CA GLU A 91 -17.13 -14.64 -3.81
C GLU A 91 -18.06 -14.55 -5.03
N SER A 92 -17.53 -14.68 -6.25
CA SER A 92 -18.28 -14.62 -7.53
C SER A 92 -18.95 -13.27 -7.82
N VAL A 93 -18.52 -12.18 -7.17
CA VAL A 93 -18.98 -10.83 -7.50
C VAL A 93 -18.38 -10.40 -8.84
N THR A 94 -19.24 -9.91 -9.74
CA THR A 94 -18.80 -9.52 -11.09
C THR A 94 -17.91 -8.28 -11.06
N ILE A 95 -16.97 -8.19 -12.01
CA ILE A 95 -16.09 -7.00 -12.19
C ILE A 95 -16.92 -5.71 -12.32
N THR A 96 -18.06 -5.77 -13.01
CA THR A 96 -18.96 -4.62 -13.16
C THR A 96 -19.48 -4.17 -11.80
N ARG A 97 -19.93 -5.11 -10.96
CA ARG A 97 -20.44 -4.79 -9.63
C ARG A 97 -19.35 -4.27 -8.70
N ILE A 98 -18.14 -4.83 -8.77
CA ILE A 98 -16.98 -4.32 -8.01
C ILE A 98 -16.64 -2.88 -8.43
N ALA A 99 -16.67 -2.58 -9.73
CA ALA A 99 -16.40 -1.24 -10.24
C ALA A 99 -17.41 -0.20 -9.71
N GLU A 100 -18.69 -0.57 -9.66
CA GLU A 100 -19.76 0.24 -9.06
C GLU A 100 -19.52 0.49 -7.57
N LEU A 101 -19.24 -0.56 -6.80
CA LEU A 101 -19.00 -0.47 -5.35
C LEU A 101 -17.79 0.42 -5.02
N PHE A 102 -16.74 0.36 -5.85
CA PHE A 102 -15.50 1.09 -5.64
C PHE A 102 -15.56 2.51 -6.22
N GLY A 103 -16.62 2.85 -6.96
CA GLY A 103 -16.76 4.14 -7.64
C GLY A 103 -15.69 4.38 -8.72
N VAL A 104 -15.19 3.31 -9.33
CA VAL A 104 -14.14 3.39 -10.36
C VAL A 104 -14.58 2.71 -11.66
N THR A 105 -13.81 2.92 -12.73
CA THR A 105 -14.10 2.29 -14.03
C THR A 105 -13.82 0.78 -14.00
N ARG A 106 -14.53 0.03 -14.85
CA ARG A 106 -14.33 -1.42 -15.04
C ARG A 106 -12.88 -1.76 -15.38
N GLN A 107 -12.22 -0.93 -16.19
CA GLN A 107 -10.83 -1.14 -16.58
C GLN A 107 -9.89 -1.09 -15.38
N ARG A 108 -10.13 -0.19 -14.43
CA ARG A 108 -9.33 -0.05 -13.21
C ARG A 108 -9.41 -1.31 -12.35
N ILE A 109 -10.61 -1.90 -12.21
CA ILE A 109 -10.79 -3.18 -11.50
C ILE A 109 -10.13 -4.35 -12.26
N SER A 110 -10.27 -4.41 -13.58
CA SER A 110 -9.62 -5.45 -14.41
C SER A 110 -8.10 -5.47 -14.23
N THR A 111 -7.45 -4.30 -14.15
CA THR A 111 -6.01 -4.19 -13.89
C THR A 111 -5.64 -4.70 -12.49
N LEU A 112 -6.37 -4.27 -11.46
CA LEU A 112 -6.11 -4.67 -10.07
C LEU A 112 -6.14 -6.20 -9.88
N VAL A 113 -7.05 -6.87 -10.57
CA VAL A 113 -7.20 -8.32 -10.48
C VAL A 113 -6.06 -9.04 -11.22
N ARG A 114 -5.65 -8.54 -12.39
CA ARG A 114 -4.68 -9.21 -13.29
C ARG A 114 -3.24 -9.23 -12.77
N GLU A 115 -2.84 -8.27 -11.94
CA GLU A 115 -1.45 -8.13 -11.45
C GLU A 115 -0.89 -9.32 -10.64
N ARG A 116 -1.67 -10.36 -10.26
CA ARG A 116 -1.09 -11.64 -9.73
C ARG A 116 -0.68 -12.62 -10.83
N THR A 117 -1.33 -12.58 -11.98
CA THR A 117 -1.21 -13.65 -12.98
C THR A 117 0.15 -13.61 -13.70
N ASP A 118 0.84 -12.47 -13.67
CA ASP A 118 2.13 -12.26 -14.34
C ASP A 118 3.35 -12.56 -13.46
N THR A 119 3.25 -13.31 -12.36
CA THR A 119 4.46 -13.88 -11.72
C THR A 119 4.97 -15.01 -12.62
N PRO A 120 6.10 -14.85 -13.34
CA PRO A 120 6.61 -15.92 -14.18
C PRO A 120 7.11 -17.04 -13.25
N LEU A 121 6.59 -18.25 -13.42
CA LEU A 121 7.14 -19.44 -12.76
C LEU A 121 8.65 -19.51 -13.07
N PRO A 122 9.52 -19.77 -12.08
CA PRO A 122 10.92 -20.04 -12.35
C PRO A 122 11.00 -21.25 -13.26
N ARG A 123 11.60 -21.08 -14.45
CA ARG A 123 11.85 -22.20 -15.35
C ARG A 123 12.79 -23.16 -14.64
N ALA A 124 12.29 -24.35 -14.33
CA ALA A 124 13.06 -25.44 -13.77
C ALA A 124 14.30 -25.66 -14.65
N GLY A 125 15.48 -25.57 -14.03
CA GLY A 125 16.74 -25.86 -14.68
C GLY A 125 16.74 -27.29 -15.18
N SER A 126 16.90 -27.45 -16.48
CA SER A 126 17.34 -28.69 -17.09
C SER A 126 18.85 -28.83 -16.87
N ASP A 127 19.23 -29.34 -15.70
CA ASP A 127 20.58 -29.87 -15.46
C ASP A 127 20.40 -31.23 -14.79
N GLU A 128 20.35 -32.29 -15.60
CA GLU A 128 20.75 -33.64 -15.19
C GLU A 128 20.78 -34.56 -16.43
N THR A 129 21.95 -34.68 -17.06
CA THR A 129 22.43 -35.96 -17.63
C THR A 129 23.96 -35.90 -17.72
N GLY A 130 24.59 -36.21 -16.59
CA GLY A 130 26.04 -36.39 -16.47
C GLY A 130 26.36 -37.70 -15.77
N GLU A 131 25.79 -38.81 -16.26
CA GLU A 131 26.12 -40.16 -15.80
C GLU A 131 26.71 -40.98 -16.95
N ARG A 132 28.03 -41.20 -16.91
CA ARG A 132 28.71 -42.46 -17.30
C ARG A 132 30.02 -42.55 -16.48
N VAL A 133 30.01 -43.36 -15.44
CA VAL A 133 30.45 -44.79 -15.40
C VAL A 133 31.97 -44.92 -15.27
N THR A 134 32.33 -45.56 -14.16
CA THR A 134 33.63 -46.06 -13.69
C THR A 134 34.29 -47.06 -14.66
N ALA A 135 35.63 -47.10 -14.69
CA ALA A 135 36.44 -48.30 -14.38
C ALA A 135 37.87 -48.24 -14.97
N SER A 136 38.81 -48.70 -14.12
CA SER A 136 40.16 -49.23 -14.36
C SER A 136 41.31 -48.27 -14.67
#